data_AF-A0A537SML8-F1
#
_entry.id   AF-A0A537SML8-F1
#
_cell.length_a   1.000
_cell.length_b   1.000
_cell.length_c   1.000
_cell.angle_alpha   90.00
_cell.angle_beta   90.00
_cell.angle_gamma   90.00
#
_symmetry.space_group_name_H-M   'P 1'
#
loop_
_entity.id
_entity.type
_entity.pdbx_description
1 polymer ?
#
loop_
_entity_poly.entity_id
_entity_poly.type
_entity_poly.pdbx_seq_one_letter_code
_entity_poly.pdbx_strand_id
1 'polypeptide(L)'
;YKIDALAIEASIAATNKVPNAPYRGAGRPEAAFAMERIVDLVAAELGLEPADVRLRNMIRAEDMPYRAGIPYRDGEPIVYDGGDYPRALRQALAALGGVAAFRERQRAARADGRYLGLGIGCYVEGTGVGPFESATVR
;
A
#
# COMPACT_ATOMS: atom_id res chain seq x y z
N TYR A 1 3.72 6.17 2.14
CA TYR A 1 3.36 7.60 1.99
C TYR A 1 4.17 8.42 2.97
N LYS A 2 4.32 9.73 2.74
CA LYS A 2 4.86 10.67 3.73
C LYS A 2 3.78 10.90 4.79
N ILE A 3 3.98 10.34 5.98
CA ILE A 3 3.05 10.42 7.11
C ILE A 3 3.87 10.89 8.31
N ASP A 4 3.64 12.12 8.76
CA ASP A 4 4.45 12.74 9.81
C ASP A 4 4.03 12.27 11.22
N ALA A 5 2.74 11.98 11.40
CA ALA A 5 2.17 11.56 12.66
C ALA A 5 1.49 10.19 12.51
N LEU A 6 1.96 9.22 13.30
CA LEU A 6 1.45 7.85 13.29
C LEU A 6 1.27 7.36 14.73
N ALA A 7 0.10 6.79 15.01
CA ALA A 7 -0.18 6.04 16.23
C ALA A 7 -0.84 4.73 15.83
N ILE A 8 -0.35 3.61 16.39
CA ILE A 8 -0.87 2.28 16.13
C ILE A 8 -1.06 1.58 17.47
N GLU A 9 -2.24 1.01 17.67
CA GLU A 9 -2.56 0.12 18.78
C GLU A 9 -3.01 -1.23 18.24
N ALA A 10 -2.56 -2.31 18.86
CA ALA A 10 -2.96 -3.66 18.50
C ALA A 10 -3.27 -4.46 19.77
N SER A 11 -4.36 -5.23 19.75
CA SER A 11 -4.72 -6.15 20.81
C SER A 11 -4.65 -7.58 20.32
N ILE A 12 -4.09 -8.48 21.14
CA ILE A 12 -3.94 -9.89 20.82
C ILE A 12 -4.84 -10.67 21.79
N ALA A 13 -5.71 -11.51 21.25
CA ALA A 13 -6.61 -12.35 22.04
C ALA A 13 -6.40 -13.83 21.70
N ALA A 14 -6.27 -14.65 22.73
CA ALA A 14 -6.32 -16.10 22.58
C ALA A 14 -7.77 -16.55 22.35
N THR A 15 -7.97 -17.53 21.47
CA THR A 15 -9.28 -18.10 21.17
C THR A 15 -9.19 -19.61 21.03
N ASN A 16 -10.30 -20.34 21.20
CA ASN A 16 -10.37 -21.78 20.94
C ASN A 16 -10.41 -22.12 19.44
N LYS A 17 -9.57 -21.46 18.64
CA LYS A 17 -9.40 -21.70 17.19
C LYS A 17 -8.02 -22.28 16.93
N VAL A 18 -7.80 -22.82 15.73
CA VAL A 18 -6.47 -23.22 15.27
C VAL A 18 -5.53 -22.00 15.33
N PRO A 19 -4.27 -22.16 15.80
CA PRO A 19 -3.31 -21.07 15.84
C PRO A 19 -3.15 -20.40 14.47
N ASN A 20 -2.98 -19.08 14.46
CA ASN A 20 -2.62 -18.38 13.24
C ASN A 20 -1.20 -18.75 12.82
N ALA A 21 -0.96 -18.75 11.51
CA ALA A 21 0.36 -18.93 10.93
C ALA A 21 0.61 -17.78 9.94
N PRO A 22 1.87 -17.32 9.79
CA PRO A 22 2.18 -16.31 8.79
C PRO A 22 1.92 -16.87 7.39
N TYR A 23 1.15 -16.14 6.59
CA TYR A 23 0.96 -16.40 5.17
C TYR A 23 1.30 -15.14 4.39
N ARG A 24 2.33 -15.20 3.54
CA ARG A 24 2.80 -14.13 2.63
C ARG A 24 2.71 -12.72 3.23
N GLY A 25 3.69 -12.35 4.05
CA GLY A 25 3.84 -10.96 4.53
C GLY A 25 3.45 -10.72 5.99
N ALA A 26 2.98 -11.73 6.74
CA ALA A 26 2.87 -11.71 8.20
C ALA A 26 2.26 -10.42 8.79
N GLY A 27 1.01 -10.10 8.44
CA GLY A 27 0.32 -8.87 8.89
C GLY A 27 0.44 -7.68 7.93
N ARG A 28 1.37 -7.72 6.97
CA ARG A 28 1.52 -6.66 5.96
C ARG A 28 0.33 -6.55 5.01
N PRO A 29 -0.30 -7.64 4.53
CA PRO A 29 -1.49 -7.52 3.70
C PRO A 29 -2.61 -6.72 4.39
N GLU A 30 -2.81 -6.92 5.69
CA GLU A 30 -3.80 -6.23 6.50
C GLU A 30 -3.45 -4.74 6.66
N ALA A 31 -2.18 -4.42 6.95
CA ALA A 31 -1.71 -3.04 7.05
C ALA A 31 -1.80 -2.29 5.72
N ALA A 32 -1.39 -2.92 4.62
CA ALA A 32 -1.49 -2.36 3.27
C ALA A 32 -2.96 -2.15 2.87
N PHE A 33 -3.84 -3.11 3.16
CA PHE A 33 -5.27 -2.96 2.94
C PHE A 33 -5.83 -1.78 3.72
N ALA A 34 -5.59 -1.69 5.03
CA ALA A 34 -6.08 -0.60 5.85
C ALA A 34 -5.61 0.77 5.33
N MET A 35 -4.31 0.89 5.03
CA MET A 35 -3.72 2.13 4.51
C MET A 35 -4.32 2.52 3.16
N GLU A 36 -4.38 1.61 2.19
CA GLU A 36 -4.91 1.90 0.85
C GLU A 36 -6.40 2.22 0.86
N ARG A 37 -7.18 1.55 1.73
CA ARG A 37 -8.59 1.85 1.91
C ARG A 37 -8.80 3.23 2.52
N ILE A 38 -8.00 3.62 3.51
CA ILE A 38 -8.06 4.97 4.10
C ILE A 38 -7.76 6.02 3.03
N VAL A 39 -6.75 5.80 2.17
CA VAL A 39 -6.43 6.73 1.08
C VAL A 39 -7.59 6.89 0.08
N ASP A 40 -8.26 5.79 -0.28
CA ASP A 40 -9.46 5.86 -1.13
C ASP A 40 -10.61 6.61 -0.45
N LEU A 41 -10.81 6.42 0.86
CA LEU A 41 -11.85 7.12 1.62
C LEU A 41 -11.57 8.63 1.69
N VAL A 42 -10.31 9.02 1.94
CA VAL A 42 -9.89 10.43 1.90
C VAL A 42 -10.13 11.03 0.52
N ALA A 43 -9.81 10.30 -0.54
CA ALA A 43 -10.09 10.76 -1.91
C ALA A 43 -11.58 10.97 -2.16
N ALA A 44 -12.42 10.03 -1.73
CA ALA A 44 -13.88 10.14 -1.85
C ALA A 44 -14.43 11.35 -1.08
N GLU A 45 -14.01 11.53 0.18
CA GLU A 45 -14.45 12.65 1.03
C GLU A 45 -14.07 14.02 0.44
N LEU A 46 -12.86 14.12 -0.15
CA LEU A 46 -12.37 15.36 -0.73
C LEU A 46 -12.80 15.58 -2.19
N GLY A 47 -13.54 14.65 -2.79
CA GLY A 47 -13.92 14.72 -4.20
C GLY A 47 -12.71 14.67 -5.15
N LEU A 48 -11.63 14.01 -4.74
CA LEU A 48 -10.39 13.86 -5.51
C LEU A 48 -10.30 12.47 -6.15
N GLU A 49 -9.55 12.36 -7.25
CA GLU A 49 -9.25 11.06 -7.82
C GLU A 49 -8.27 10.29 -6.89
N PRO A 50 -8.56 9.02 -6.54
CA PRO A 50 -7.70 8.23 -5.65
C PRO A 50 -6.23 8.12 -6.07
N ALA A 51 -5.95 8.13 -7.38
CA ALA A 51 -4.59 8.16 -7.90
C ALA A 51 -3.85 9.46 -7.54
N ASP A 52 -4.53 10.60 -7.57
CA ASP A 52 -3.93 11.91 -7.28
C ASP A 52 -3.60 12.05 -5.80
N VAL A 53 -4.46 11.56 -4.91
CA VAL A 53 -4.21 11.56 -3.47
C VAL A 53 -2.95 10.75 -3.16
N ARG A 54 -2.78 9.57 -3.79
CA ARG A 54 -1.55 8.78 -3.65
C ARG A 54 -0.33 9.55 -4.14
N LEU A 55 -0.37 10.08 -5.36
CA LEU A 55 0.76 10.80 -5.96
C LEU A 55 1.21 12.02 -5.14
N ARG A 56 0.26 12.75 -4.53
CA ARG A 56 0.57 13.91 -3.67
C ARG A 56 1.31 13.52 -2.39
N ASN A 57 1.04 12.32 -1.87
CA ASN A 57 1.53 11.85 -0.58
C ASN A 57 2.64 10.79 -0.69
N MET A 58 3.02 10.36 -1.89
CA MET A 58 4.10 9.41 -2.08
C MET A 58 5.47 10.03 -1.77
N ILE A 59 6.37 9.19 -1.27
CA ILE A 59 7.79 9.52 -1.13
C ILE A 59 8.36 9.59 -2.55
N ARG A 60 9.12 10.63 -2.84
CA ARG A 60 9.69 10.87 -4.17
C ARG A 60 11.08 10.25 -4.28
N ALA A 61 11.51 10.01 -5.51
CA ALA A 61 12.83 9.44 -5.76
C ALA A 61 13.95 10.33 -5.20
N GLU A 62 13.79 11.65 -5.28
CA GLU A 62 14.73 12.63 -4.73
C GLU A 62 14.76 12.69 -3.19
N ASP A 63 13.78 12.09 -2.50
CA ASP A 63 13.78 12.02 -1.03
C ASP A 63 14.59 10.81 -0.52
N MET A 64 15.08 9.94 -1.41
CA MET A 64 15.78 8.71 -1.03
C MET A 64 17.28 8.95 -0.78
N PRO A 65 17.88 8.34 0.27
CA PRO A 65 17.26 7.41 1.21
C PRO A 65 16.31 8.10 2.20
N TYR A 66 15.11 7.55 2.37
CA TYR A 66 14.05 8.16 3.18
C TYR A 66 13.91 7.45 4.53
N ARG A 67 14.09 8.19 5.63
CA ARG A 67 13.88 7.67 6.99
C ARG A 67 12.39 7.70 7.31
N ALA A 68 11.77 6.54 7.50
CA ALA A 68 10.32 6.45 7.72
C ALA A 68 9.88 6.84 9.14
N GLY A 69 10.83 7.08 10.07
CA GLY A 69 10.54 7.54 11.42
C GLY A 69 9.95 6.47 12.36
N ILE A 70 9.91 5.21 11.93
CA ILE A 70 9.40 4.06 12.69
C ILE A 70 10.41 2.91 12.67
N PRO A 71 10.47 2.07 13.71
CA PRO A 71 11.30 0.87 13.70
C PRO A 71 10.68 -0.22 12.82
N TYR A 72 11.53 -1.12 12.31
CA TYR A 72 11.11 -2.36 11.69
C TYR A 72 10.92 -3.46 12.75
N ARG A 73 10.55 -4.66 12.31
CA ARG A 73 10.25 -5.79 13.22
C ARG A 73 11.45 -6.24 14.08
N ASP A 74 12.66 -5.92 13.65
CA ASP A 74 13.93 -6.21 14.34
C ASP A 74 14.36 -5.09 15.29
N GLY A 75 13.60 -3.98 15.36
CA GLY A 75 13.88 -2.83 16.20
C GLY A 75 14.71 -1.74 15.52
N GLU A 76 15.28 -1.99 14.33
CA GLU A 76 16.09 -1.01 13.62
C GLU A 76 15.22 0.02 12.88
N PRO A 77 15.65 1.29 12.75
CA PRO A 77 14.88 2.29 12.02
C PRO A 77 14.66 1.91 10.55
N ILE A 78 13.42 2.00 10.06
CA ILE A 78 13.13 1.81 8.64
C ILE A 78 13.74 2.95 7.84
N VAL A 79 14.61 2.60 6.90
CA VAL A 79 15.14 3.49 5.86
C VAL A 79 14.80 2.87 4.52
N TYR A 80 14.03 3.58 3.70
CA TYR A 80 13.85 3.20 2.31
C TYR A 80 15.09 3.57 1.52
N ASP A 81 15.67 2.58 0.88
CA ASP A 81 16.97 2.61 0.22
C ASP A 81 16.92 3.22 -1.18
N GLY A 82 15.79 3.06 -1.90
CA GLY A 82 15.57 3.68 -3.19
C GLY A 82 14.19 3.42 -3.80
N GLY A 83 14.01 3.95 -5.01
CA GLY A 83 12.82 3.74 -5.84
C GLY A 83 12.15 5.03 -6.29
N ASP A 84 11.35 4.92 -7.35
CA ASP A 84 10.50 6.01 -7.88
C ASP A 84 9.03 5.56 -7.87
N TYR A 85 8.41 5.67 -6.70
CA TYR A 85 7.04 5.22 -6.47
C TYR A 85 6.02 6.00 -7.32
N PRO A 86 6.13 7.34 -7.46
CA PRO A 86 5.25 8.09 -8.36
C PRO A 86 5.37 7.63 -9.82
N ARG A 87 6.57 7.35 -10.32
CA ARG A 87 6.75 6.82 -11.68
C ARG A 87 6.10 5.44 -11.83
N ALA A 88 6.28 4.55 -10.86
CA ALA A 88 5.67 3.22 -10.90
C ALA A 88 4.13 3.30 -11.02
N LEU A 89 3.49 4.15 -10.20
CA LEU A 89 2.05 4.37 -10.28
C LEU A 89 1.64 4.99 -11.63
N ARG A 90 2.34 6.02 -12.11
CA ARG A 90 2.04 6.63 -13.42
C ARG A 90 2.15 5.63 -14.56
N GLN A 91 3.15 4.74 -14.55
CA GLN A 91 3.29 3.69 -15.55
C GLN A 91 2.13 2.69 -15.52
N ALA A 92 1.69 2.27 -14.33
CA ALA A 92 0.53 1.40 -14.19
C ALA A 92 -0.76 2.06 -14.71
N LEU A 93 -0.97 3.35 -14.40
CA LEU A 93 -2.11 4.11 -14.91
C LEU A 93 -2.05 4.32 -16.43
N ALA A 94 -0.85 4.56 -16.98
CA ALA A 94 -0.66 4.68 -18.42
C ALA A 94 -0.97 3.35 -19.15
N ALA A 95 -0.56 2.21 -18.58
CA ALA A 95 -0.86 0.88 -19.13
C ALA A 95 -2.38 0.58 -19.15
N LEU A 96 -3.17 1.21 -18.27
CA LEU A 96 -4.64 1.13 -18.28
C LEU A 96 -5.28 1.99 -19.40
N GLY A 97 -4.51 2.84 -20.08
CA GLY A 97 -5.00 3.89 -20.99
C GLY A 97 -5.33 5.21 -20.29
N GLY A 98 -4.90 5.37 -19.03
CA GLY A 98 -5.19 6.53 -18.20
C GLY A 98 -6.50 6.44 -17.44
N VAL A 99 -6.56 7.17 -16.32
CA VAL A 99 -7.73 7.18 -15.43
C VAL A 99 -8.97 7.76 -16.13
N ALA A 100 -8.81 8.83 -16.90
CA ALA A 100 -9.92 9.48 -17.62
C ALA A 100 -10.63 8.50 -18.57
N ALA A 101 -9.87 7.72 -19.34
CA ALA A 101 -10.42 6.70 -20.23
C ALA A 101 -11.15 5.58 -19.46
N PHE A 102 -10.68 5.20 -18.27
CA PHE A 102 -11.42 4.30 -17.40
C PHE A 102 -12.74 4.92 -16.91
N ARG A 103 -12.74 6.20 -16.50
CA ARG A 103 -13.95 6.89 -16.01
C ARG A 103 -15.01 7.04 -17.11
N GLU A 104 -14.61 7.29 -18.36
CA GLU A 104 -15.49 7.23 -19.53
C GLU A 104 -16.16 5.85 -19.67
N ARG A 105 -15.36 4.77 -19.67
CA ARG A 105 -15.88 3.38 -19.73
C ARG A 105 -16.79 3.06 -18.56
N GLN A 106 -16.47 3.53 -17.36
CA GLN A 106 -17.27 3.35 -16.16
C GLN A 106 -18.65 4.01 -16.29
N ARG A 107 -18.71 5.24 -16.81
CA ARG A 107 -19.97 5.94 -17.09
C ARG A 107 -20.83 5.21 -18.12
N ALA A 108 -20.22 4.80 -19.24
CA ALA A 108 -20.92 4.04 -20.29
C ALA A 108 -21.48 2.72 -19.75
N ALA A 109 -20.67 1.95 -19.03
CA ALA A 109 -21.12 0.70 -18.41
C ALA A 109 -22.28 0.91 -17.43
N ARG A 110 -22.26 2.02 -16.67
CA ARG A 110 -23.33 2.36 -15.73
C ARG A 110 -24.66 2.64 -16.41
N ALA A 111 -24.63 3.28 -17.59
CA ALA A 111 -25.81 3.50 -18.44
C ALA A 111 -26.41 2.17 -18.93
N ASP A 112 -25.57 1.15 -19.15
CA ASP A 112 -25.99 -0.21 -19.49
C ASP A 112 -26.37 -1.08 -18.27
N GLY A 113 -26.47 -0.50 -17.07
CA GLY A 113 -26.77 -1.23 -15.83
C GLY A 113 -25.62 -2.07 -15.27
N ARG A 114 -24.38 -1.91 -15.76
CA ARG A 114 -23.19 -2.60 -15.27
C ARG A 114 -22.37 -1.71 -14.34
N TYR A 115 -21.79 -2.29 -13.29
CA TYR A 115 -20.92 -1.58 -12.35
C TYR A 115 -19.46 -1.96 -12.58
N LEU A 116 -18.66 -0.99 -13.05
CA LEU A 116 -17.21 -1.15 -13.16
C LEU A 116 -16.54 -0.42 -11.99
N GLY A 117 -15.54 -1.06 -11.38
CA GLY A 117 -14.72 -0.48 -10.31
C GLY A 117 -13.25 -0.44 -10.71
N LEU A 118 -12.55 0.61 -10.28
CA LEU A 118 -11.08 0.72 -10.38
C LEU A 118 -10.52 0.65 -8.97
N GLY A 119 -9.78 -0.41 -8.68
CA GLY A 119 -9.00 -0.55 -7.45
C GLY A 119 -7.54 -0.21 -7.70
N ILE A 120 -6.92 0.52 -6.77
CA ILE A 120 -5.49 0.84 -6.78
C ILE A 120 -4.90 0.37 -5.47
N GLY A 121 -3.79 -0.37 -5.54
CA GLY A 121 -3.03 -0.80 -4.38
C GLY A 121 -1.55 -0.52 -4.59
N CYS A 122 -0.98 0.35 -3.74
CA CYS A 122 0.44 0.65 -3.71
C CYS A 122 1.02 0.24 -2.36
N TYR A 123 2.06 -0.59 -2.38
CA TYR A 123 2.72 -1.04 -1.16
C TYR A 123 4.24 -1.07 -1.34
N VAL A 124 4.95 -0.98 -0.21
CA VAL A 124 6.40 -1.15 -0.13
C VAL A 124 6.67 -2.33 0.78
N GLU A 125 7.55 -3.24 0.35
CA GLU A 125 7.91 -4.45 1.07
C GLU A 125 9.40 -4.41 1.42
N GLY A 126 9.71 -4.64 2.69
CA GLY A 126 11.10 -4.91 3.09
C GLY A 126 11.48 -6.33 2.70
N THR A 127 12.48 -6.48 1.84
CA THR A 127 12.98 -7.79 1.37
C THR A 127 14.38 -8.07 1.93
N GLY A 128 14.90 -9.29 1.71
CA GLY A 128 16.31 -9.59 2.00
C GLY A 128 16.70 -9.55 3.47
N VAL A 129 15.83 -10.01 4.38
CA VAL A 129 16.16 -10.11 5.81
C VAL A 129 17.36 -11.05 5.98
N GLY A 130 18.49 -10.51 6.44
CA GLY A 130 19.75 -11.21 6.65
C GLY A 130 20.23 -11.18 8.11
N PRO A 131 21.46 -11.63 8.40
CA PRO A 131 22.58 -11.84 7.46
C PRO A 131 22.51 -13.14 6.65
N PHE A 132 21.69 -14.12 7.04
CA PHE A 132 21.50 -15.37 6.32
C PHE A 132 20.09 -15.92 6.55
N GLU A 133 19.60 -16.71 5.61
CA GLU A 133 18.39 -17.51 5.75
C GLU A 133 18.73 -18.82 6.48
N SER A 134 17.90 -19.24 7.44
CA SER A 134 18.06 -20.51 8.16
C SER A 134 16.83 -21.39 8.02
N ALA A 135 17.01 -22.69 7.82
CA ALA A 135 15.94 -23.68 7.88
C ALA A 135 16.30 -24.77 8.88
N THR A 136 15.34 -25.18 9.72
CA THR A 136 15.47 -26.34 10.60
C THR A 136 14.81 -27.53 9.91
N VAL A 137 15.61 -28.50 9.50
CA VAL A 137 15.11 -29.81 9.04
C VAL A 137 15.08 -30.73 10.26
N ARG A 138 13.91 -31.28 10.57
CA ARG A 138 13.72 -32.33 11.57
C ARG A 138 13.16 -33.57 10.90
#